data_AF-A0A3M7J600-F1
#
_entry.id   AF-A0A3M7J600-F1
#
_cell.length_a   1.000
_cell.length_b   1.000
_cell.length_c   1.000
_cell.angle_alpha   90.00
_cell.angle_beta   90.00
_cell.angle_gamma   90.00
#
_symmetry.space_group_name_H-M   'P 1'
#
loop_
_entity.id
_entity.type
_entity.pdbx_description
1 polymer ?
#
loop_
_entity_poly.entity_id
_entity_poly.type
_entity_poly.pdbx_seq_one_letter_code
_entity_poly.pdbx_strand_id
1 'polypeptide(L)'
;MDRIQPSAKSAGVMNKPFRLLDLPPELWTRICTLAILDPADITIQHAYYPNLVCSQTLQPPLTRTCRVLRGECLPLFYKLVNFIILDEYIDVEGILKWLRSLGKENRGRIQRLYLACRCQDPGAPFFGDDDEPGWDFAEVNVLSEFGAEFEKTQLDEWRNPEFKIIYSIKLTR
;
A
#
# COMPACT_ATOMS: atom_id res chain seq x y z
N MET A 1 2.85 -2.69 -51.19
CA MET A 1 3.04 -2.46 -49.75
C MET A 1 3.89 -1.21 -49.61
N ASP A 2 3.21 -0.06 -49.55
CA ASP A 2 3.81 1.26 -49.64
C ASP A 2 4.57 1.64 -48.37
N ARG A 3 5.83 2.03 -48.55
CA ARG A 3 6.71 2.55 -47.51
C ARG A 3 6.25 3.99 -47.21
N ILE A 4 5.72 4.23 -46.02
CA ILE A 4 5.42 5.58 -45.55
C ILE A 4 6.75 6.35 -45.43
N GLN A 5 6.98 7.30 -46.34
CA GLN A 5 8.04 8.28 -46.22
C GLN A 5 7.59 9.41 -45.28
N PRO A 6 8.38 9.81 -44.27
CA PRO A 6 8.08 11.01 -43.50
C PRO A 6 8.33 12.26 -44.36
N SER A 7 7.25 12.99 -44.63
CA SER A 7 7.24 14.28 -45.32
C SER A 7 8.07 15.31 -44.55
N ALA A 8 9.16 15.76 -45.17
CA ALA A 8 9.94 16.90 -44.72
C ALA A 8 9.16 18.20 -44.99
N LYS A 9 8.65 18.83 -43.91
CA LYS A 9 8.53 20.30 -43.74
C LYS A 9 7.77 20.63 -42.44
N SER A 10 8.53 20.92 -41.39
CA SER A 10 8.13 21.79 -40.28
C SER A 10 9.40 22.48 -39.81
N ALA A 11 9.43 23.81 -39.93
CA ALA A 11 10.56 24.63 -39.52
C ALA A 11 10.80 24.46 -38.02
N GLY A 12 12.01 24.05 -37.67
CA GLY A 12 12.38 23.63 -36.32
C GLY A 12 12.38 24.79 -35.33
N VAL A 13 11.27 24.93 -34.60
CA VAL A 13 11.39 25.28 -33.18
C VAL A 13 12.20 24.14 -32.58
N MET A 14 13.42 24.42 -32.12
CA MET A 14 14.18 23.46 -31.33
C MET A 14 13.35 23.15 -30.08
N ASN A 15 12.52 22.13 -30.16
CA ASN A 15 11.69 21.63 -29.08
C ASN A 15 12.65 21.01 -28.06
N LYS A 16 13.26 21.85 -27.22
CA LYS A 16 14.11 21.39 -26.14
C LYS A 16 13.22 20.51 -25.26
N PRO A 17 13.58 19.22 -25.06
CA PRO A 17 12.78 18.37 -24.20
C PRO A 17 12.72 19.02 -22.83
N PHE A 18 11.52 19.16 -22.29
CA PHE A 18 11.34 19.61 -20.92
C PHE A 18 11.98 18.56 -20.00
N ARG A 19 12.74 19.01 -19.01
CA ARG A 19 13.32 18.09 -18.03
C ARG A 19 12.28 17.81 -16.97
N LEU A 20 11.98 16.53 -16.76
CA LEU A 20 10.96 16.08 -15.80
C LEU A 20 11.23 16.61 -14.37
N LEU A 21 12.50 16.72 -13.98
CA LEU A 21 12.91 17.20 -12.66
C LEU A 21 12.97 18.73 -12.54
N ASP A 22 12.81 19.46 -13.64
CA ASP A 22 12.76 20.93 -13.64
C ASP A 22 11.30 21.42 -13.58
N LEU A 23 10.35 20.52 -13.33
CA LEU A 23 8.95 20.87 -13.12
C LEU A 23 8.77 21.64 -11.80
N PRO A 24 7.83 22.60 -11.75
CA PRO A 24 7.37 23.18 -10.49
C PRO A 24 7.00 22.09 -9.48
N PRO A 25 7.37 22.24 -8.19
CA PRO A 25 7.12 21.24 -7.16
C PRO A 25 5.66 20.79 -7.06
N GLU A 26 4.71 21.68 -7.32
CA GLU A 26 3.27 21.39 -7.28
C GLU A 26 2.87 20.39 -8.36
N LEU A 27 3.36 20.59 -9.59
CA LEU A 27 3.10 19.69 -10.72
C LEU A 27 3.79 18.35 -10.51
N TRP A 28 5.04 18.38 -10.06
CA TRP A 28 5.80 17.17 -9.76
C TRP A 28 5.11 16.31 -8.69
N THR A 29 4.70 16.93 -7.58
CA THR A 29 3.98 16.24 -6.50
C THR A 29 2.69 15.62 -7.02
N ARG A 30 1.93 16.36 -7.86
CA ARG A 30 0.68 15.86 -8.44
C ARG A 30 0.90 14.65 -9.34
N ILE A 31 1.93 14.66 -10.19
CA ILE A 31 2.30 13.53 -11.05
C ILE A 31 2.66 12.32 -10.19
N CYS A 32 3.52 12.50 -9.18
CA CYS A 32 3.90 11.44 -8.26
C CYS A 32 2.69 10.82 -7.57
N THR A 33 1.80 11.64 -7.00
CA THR A 33 0.59 11.16 -6.33
C THR A 33 -0.29 10.34 -7.27
N LEU A 34 -0.53 10.81 -8.49
CA LEU A 34 -1.35 10.09 -9.46
C LEU A 34 -0.71 8.78 -9.92
N ALA A 35 0.60 8.77 -10.17
CA ALA A 35 1.32 7.58 -10.59
C ALA A 35 1.47 6.53 -9.49
N ILE A 36 1.33 6.94 -8.22
CA ILE A 36 1.42 6.06 -7.05
C ILE A 36 0.06 5.49 -6.67
N LEU A 37 -1.01 6.29 -6.79
CA LEU A 37 -2.37 5.92 -6.39
C LEU A 37 -3.14 5.12 -7.44
N ASP A 38 -2.46 4.59 -8.46
CA ASP A 38 -3.07 3.72 -9.47
C ASP A 38 -2.33 2.37 -9.49
N PRO A 39 -2.83 1.33 -8.80
CA PRO A 39 -4.04 1.30 -7.96
C PRO A 39 -3.84 1.92 -6.55
N ALA A 40 -4.91 2.51 -6.00
CA ALA A 40 -4.88 3.18 -4.68
C ALA A 40 -4.90 2.19 -3.51
N ASP A 41 -5.45 1.00 -3.76
CA ASP A 41 -5.63 -0.06 -2.77
C ASP A 41 -4.78 -1.27 -3.17
N ILE A 42 -3.91 -1.70 -2.25
CA ILE A 42 -3.15 -2.94 -2.34
C ILE A 42 -3.76 -3.94 -1.37
N THR A 43 -4.40 -4.97 -1.92
CA THR A 43 -4.96 -6.06 -1.13
C THR A 43 -3.93 -7.15 -0.92
N ILE A 44 -3.72 -7.54 0.34
CA ILE A 44 -2.83 -8.61 0.73
C ILE A 44 -3.68 -9.83 1.10
N GLN A 45 -3.50 -10.92 0.36
CA GLN A 45 -4.21 -12.19 0.54
C GLN A 45 -3.21 -13.30 0.84
N HIS A 46 -3.63 -14.31 1.60
CA HIS A 46 -2.77 -15.42 2.04
C HIS A 46 -1.52 -14.88 2.77
N ALA A 47 -1.78 -14.14 3.85
CA ALA A 47 -0.82 -13.41 4.67
C ALA A 47 0.30 -14.30 5.25
N TYR A 48 0.07 -15.62 5.28
CA TYR A 48 1.05 -16.63 5.67
C TYR A 48 2.23 -16.72 4.69
N TYR A 49 2.00 -16.58 3.38
CA TYR A 49 3.00 -16.88 2.36
C TYR A 49 3.82 -15.65 1.98
N PRO A 50 5.11 -15.56 2.37
CA PRO A 50 5.90 -14.34 2.20
C PRO A 50 6.11 -13.95 0.73
N ASN A 51 6.27 -14.93 -0.16
CA ASN A 51 6.47 -14.67 -1.58
C ASN A 51 5.23 -14.03 -2.21
N LEU A 52 4.04 -14.43 -1.76
CA LEU A 52 2.80 -13.86 -2.28
C LEU A 52 2.60 -12.44 -1.75
N VAL A 53 2.80 -12.22 -0.45
CA VAL A 53 2.77 -10.88 0.16
C VAL A 53 3.72 -9.94 -0.58
N CYS A 54 4.99 -10.33 -0.77
CA CYS A 54 5.96 -9.53 -1.50
C CYS A 54 5.53 -9.19 -2.94
N SER A 55 4.85 -10.13 -3.63
CA SER A 55 4.36 -9.91 -4.99
C SER A 55 3.17 -8.95 -5.07
N GLN A 56 2.36 -8.90 -4.00
CA GLN A 56 1.21 -8.00 -3.89
C GLN A 56 1.64 -6.60 -3.45
N THR A 57 2.65 -6.48 -2.59
CA THR A 57 3.12 -5.21 -2.02
C THR A 57 4.28 -4.59 -2.79
N LEU A 58 4.34 -4.82 -4.11
CA LEU A 58 5.43 -4.30 -4.94
C LEU A 58 5.41 -2.77 -4.99
N GLN A 59 6.57 -2.16 -4.79
CA GLN A 59 6.73 -0.72 -4.96
C GLN A 59 6.45 -0.33 -6.43
N PRO A 60 5.81 0.83 -6.68
CA PRO A 60 5.44 1.22 -8.02
C PRO A 60 6.69 1.41 -8.89
N PRO A 61 6.61 1.12 -10.21
CA PRO A 61 7.75 1.19 -11.13
C PRO A 61 8.53 2.50 -11.04
N LEU A 62 7.83 3.61 -10.79
CA LEU A 62 8.42 4.94 -10.67
C LEU A 62 9.54 5.02 -9.61
N THR A 63 9.36 4.33 -8.48
CA THR A 63 10.35 4.27 -7.38
C THR A 63 11.59 3.42 -7.68
N ARG A 64 11.59 2.71 -8.83
CA ARG A 64 12.66 1.80 -9.26
C ARG A 64 13.51 2.35 -10.41
N THR A 65 13.23 3.56 -10.88
CA THR A 65 13.90 4.16 -12.04
C THR A 65 15.20 4.87 -11.68
N CYS A 66 15.18 5.84 -10.76
CA CYS A 66 16.37 6.55 -10.29
C CYS A 66 16.26 6.97 -8.82
N ARG A 67 17.39 7.33 -8.20
CA ARG A 67 17.47 7.67 -6.76
C ARG A 67 16.64 8.90 -6.38
N VAL A 68 16.57 9.90 -7.28
CA VAL A 68 15.78 11.12 -7.05
C VAL A 68 14.29 10.78 -7.01
N LEU A 69 13.79 10.07 -8.03
CA LEU A 69 12.39 9.65 -8.08
C LEU A 69 12.03 8.75 -6.90
N ARG A 70 12.94 7.84 -6.52
CA ARG A 70 12.77 7.01 -5.34
C ARG A 70 12.64 7.83 -4.06
N GLY A 71 13.49 8.85 -3.87
CA GLY A 71 13.44 9.71 -2.68
C GLY A 71 12.13 10.48 -2.54
N GLU A 72 11.60 11.00 -3.65
CA GLU A 72 10.35 11.78 -3.68
C GLU A 72 9.09 10.89 -3.59
N CYS A 73 9.07 9.77 -4.31
CA CYS A 73 7.87 8.95 -4.48
C CYS A 73 7.67 7.92 -3.36
N LEU A 74 8.74 7.35 -2.83
CA LEU A 74 8.64 6.27 -1.85
C LEU A 74 7.95 6.71 -0.54
N PRO A 75 8.18 7.93 -0.01
CA PRO A 75 7.42 8.43 1.13
C PRO A 75 5.92 8.59 0.84
N LEU A 76 5.58 9.09 -0.36
CA LEU A 76 4.19 9.25 -0.79
C LEU A 76 3.49 7.88 -0.94
N PHE A 77 4.19 6.87 -1.44
CA PHE A 77 3.67 5.50 -1.56
C PHE A 77 3.22 4.94 -0.22
N TYR A 78 4.11 4.86 0.77
CA TYR A 78 3.73 4.30 2.08
C TYR A 78 2.71 5.17 2.83
N LYS A 79 2.70 6.48 2.57
CA LYS A 79 1.77 7.39 3.23
C LYS A 79 0.35 7.32 2.66
N LEU A 80 0.21 7.18 1.34
CA LEU A 80 -1.06 7.40 0.64
C LEU A 80 -1.73 6.10 0.18
N VAL A 81 -0.96 5.04 -0.08
CA VAL A 81 -1.54 3.76 -0.51
C VAL A 81 -2.20 3.04 0.65
N ASN A 82 -3.39 2.49 0.40
CA ASN A 82 -4.09 1.66 1.36
C ASN A 82 -3.58 0.23 1.25
N PHE A 83 -2.99 -0.30 2.31
CA PHE A 83 -2.63 -1.72 2.42
C PHE A 83 -3.74 -2.44 3.19
N ILE A 84 -4.43 -3.37 2.55
CA ILE A 84 -5.61 -4.02 3.13
C ILE A 84 -5.34 -5.52 3.23
N ILE A 85 -5.25 -6.04 4.46
CA ILE A 85 -5.08 -7.46 4.72
C ILE A 85 -6.47 -8.12 4.70
N LEU A 86 -6.66 -9.12 3.84
CA LEU A 86 -7.95 -9.80 3.60
C LEU A 86 -8.05 -11.18 4.27
N ASP A 87 -7.19 -11.48 5.22
CA ASP A 87 -6.97 -12.84 5.72
C ASP A 87 -7.33 -12.98 7.21
N GLU A 88 -7.52 -14.22 7.64
CA GLU A 88 -7.64 -14.58 9.05
C GLU A 88 -6.30 -14.31 9.74
N TYR A 89 -6.31 -13.49 10.79
CA TYR A 89 -5.11 -12.92 11.40
C TYR A 89 -4.27 -13.92 12.24
N ILE A 90 -4.60 -15.21 12.15
CA ILE A 90 -3.96 -16.30 12.90
C ILE A 90 -2.55 -16.60 12.34
N ASP A 91 -2.31 -16.32 11.04
CA ASP A 91 -1.08 -16.71 10.33
C ASP A 91 -0.53 -15.60 9.42
N VAL A 92 0.20 -14.63 9.99
CA VAL A 92 0.70 -13.42 9.29
C VAL A 92 2.23 -13.40 9.05
N GLU A 93 2.89 -14.57 9.03
CA GLU A 93 4.36 -14.66 8.86
C GLU A 93 4.87 -13.94 7.60
N GLY A 94 4.10 -13.96 6.50
CA GLY A 94 4.41 -13.21 5.30
C GLY A 94 4.38 -11.69 5.50
N ILE A 95 3.41 -11.18 6.26
CA ILE A 95 3.32 -9.76 6.64
C ILE A 95 4.51 -9.37 7.51
N LEU A 96 4.87 -10.21 8.50
CA LEU A 96 6.02 -9.96 9.37
C LEU A 96 7.31 -9.83 8.56
N LYS A 97 7.58 -10.79 7.67
CA LYS A 97 8.76 -10.74 6.79
C LYS A 97 8.75 -9.51 5.88
N TRP A 98 7.59 -9.17 5.32
CA TRP A 98 7.44 -7.96 4.51
C TRP A 98 7.77 -6.71 5.33
N LEU A 99 7.13 -6.49 6.49
CA LEU A 99 7.38 -5.34 7.35
C LEU A 99 8.85 -5.27 7.81
N ARG A 100 9.48 -6.41 8.14
CA ARG A 100 10.92 -6.47 8.44
C ARG A 100 11.75 -5.95 7.27
N SER A 101 11.41 -6.35 6.04
CA SER A 101 12.14 -5.97 4.82
C SER A 101 12.06 -4.48 4.47
N LEU A 102 11.01 -3.77 4.91
CA LEU A 102 10.82 -2.35 4.61
C LEU A 102 11.84 -1.44 5.31
N GLY A 103 12.37 -1.88 6.46
CA GLY A 103 13.18 -1.07 7.35
C GLY A 103 12.37 -0.04 8.14
N LYS A 104 12.95 0.46 9.23
CA LYS A 104 12.26 1.33 10.21
C LYS A 104 11.71 2.62 9.58
N GLU A 105 12.47 3.26 8.70
CA GLU A 105 12.08 4.52 8.07
C GLU A 105 10.81 4.39 7.21
N ASN A 106 10.72 3.33 6.40
CA ASN A 106 9.56 3.12 5.54
C ASN A 106 8.36 2.61 6.34
N ARG A 107 8.57 1.77 7.36
CA ARG A 107 7.49 1.35 8.27
C ARG A 107 6.83 2.53 8.95
N GLY A 108 7.61 3.48 9.48
CA GLY A 108 7.06 4.69 10.11
C GLY A 108 6.33 5.64 9.15
N ARG A 109 6.44 5.41 7.83
CA ARG A 109 5.68 6.15 6.81
C ARG A 109 4.37 5.48 6.44
N ILE A 110 4.15 4.23 6.84
CA ILE A 110 2.88 3.53 6.63
C ILE A 110 1.83 4.19 7.51
N GLN A 111 0.84 4.82 6.89
CA GLN A 111 -0.27 5.47 7.60
C GLN A 111 -1.61 4.75 7.42
N ARG A 112 -1.70 3.89 6.41
CA ARG A 112 -2.96 3.32 5.91
C ARG A 112 -2.84 1.81 5.76
N LEU A 113 -2.76 1.13 6.90
CA LEU A 113 -2.77 -0.32 6.98
C LEU A 113 -4.09 -0.74 7.62
N TYR A 114 -4.82 -1.63 6.97
CA TYR A 114 -6.16 -2.04 7.36
C TYR A 114 -6.27 -3.56 7.43
N LEU A 115 -7.11 -4.02 8.34
CA LEU A 115 -7.58 -5.40 8.39
C LEU A 115 -9.04 -5.45 7.97
N ALA A 116 -9.32 -6.28 6.97
CA ALA A 116 -10.65 -6.58 6.50
C ALA A 116 -10.96 -8.07 6.60
N CYS A 117 -12.23 -8.37 6.90
CA CYS A 117 -12.70 -9.75 7.07
C CYS A 117 -13.98 -9.96 6.26
N ARG A 118 -14.32 -11.21 5.96
CA ARG A 118 -15.48 -11.49 5.11
C ARG A 118 -16.78 -11.10 5.83
N CYS A 119 -17.72 -10.55 5.08
CA CYS A 119 -19.03 -10.16 5.61
C CYS A 119 -19.88 -11.36 6.08
N GLN A 120 -19.58 -12.57 5.57
CA GLN A 120 -20.33 -13.79 5.88
C GLN A 120 -19.77 -14.55 7.08
N ASP A 121 -18.59 -14.20 7.58
CA ASP A 121 -18.05 -14.83 8.79
C ASP A 121 -18.83 -14.29 10.01
N PRO A 122 -19.62 -15.14 10.70
CA PRO A 122 -20.48 -14.70 11.82
C PRO A 122 -19.64 -14.23 13.02
N GLY A 123 -18.34 -14.50 12.99
CA GLY A 123 -17.35 -13.73 13.70
C GLY A 123 -16.48 -13.00 12.71
N ALA A 124 -16.44 -11.67 12.78
CA ALA A 124 -15.15 -11.01 12.63
C ALA A 124 -14.10 -11.81 13.42
N PRO A 125 -12.79 -11.80 13.08
CA PRO A 125 -11.78 -12.27 14.01
C PRO A 125 -12.08 -11.57 15.34
N PHE A 126 -12.65 -12.33 16.28
CA PHE A 126 -13.30 -11.80 17.47
C PHE A 126 -12.14 -11.33 18.34
N PHE A 127 -11.68 -10.10 18.12
CA PHE A 127 -11.09 -9.33 19.20
C PHE A 127 -12.28 -9.08 20.12
N GLY A 128 -12.44 -9.97 21.13
CA GLY A 128 -13.67 -10.20 21.87
C GLY A 128 -14.45 -8.93 22.21
N ASP A 129 -15.78 -9.06 22.29
CA ASP A 129 -16.57 -8.06 23.00
C ASP A 129 -16.08 -7.97 24.45
N ASP A 130 -16.04 -6.75 25.00
CA ASP A 130 -15.54 -6.46 26.35
C ASP A 130 -16.32 -7.23 27.45
N ASP A 131 -17.47 -7.83 27.11
CA ASP A 131 -18.39 -8.51 28.03
C ASP A 131 -18.49 -10.04 27.85
N GLU A 132 -17.83 -10.65 26.85
CA GLU A 132 -17.65 -12.11 26.83
C GLU A 132 -16.30 -12.47 27.45
N PRO A 133 -16.18 -13.58 28.21
CA PRO A 133 -14.89 -14.05 28.70
C PRO A 133 -14.04 -14.41 27.49
N GLY A 134 -13.30 -13.40 27.02
CA GLY A 134 -12.60 -13.40 25.76
C GLY A 134 -11.65 -14.57 25.68
N TRP A 135 -11.47 -15.06 24.46
CA TRP A 135 -10.33 -15.89 24.12
C TRP A 135 -9.08 -15.13 24.56
N ASP A 136 -8.59 -15.49 25.75
CA ASP A 136 -7.46 -14.90 26.46
C ASP A 136 -6.17 -15.38 25.79
N PHE A 137 -6.02 -15.02 24.52
CA PHE A 137 -4.87 -15.42 23.74
C PHE A 137 -4.06 -14.18 23.43
N ALA A 138 -2.78 -14.28 23.76
CA ALA A 138 -1.69 -13.48 23.21
C ALA A 138 -1.64 -13.44 21.66
N GLU A 139 -2.57 -14.12 20.98
CA GLU A 139 -2.75 -14.28 19.53
C GLU A 139 -3.26 -13.04 18.79
N VAL A 140 -3.69 -12.00 19.51
CA VAL A 140 -4.05 -10.70 18.90
C VAL A 140 -2.85 -9.76 18.73
N ASN A 141 -1.72 -10.09 19.35
CA ASN A 141 -0.54 -9.22 19.37
C ASN A 141 0.49 -9.60 18.29
N VAL A 142 0.03 -10.10 17.14
CA VAL A 142 0.92 -10.70 16.12
C VAL A 142 1.86 -9.67 15.49
N LEU A 143 1.48 -8.38 15.49
CA LEU A 143 2.33 -7.26 15.07
C LEU A 143 2.94 -6.47 16.25
N SER A 144 2.94 -7.04 17.46
CA SER A 144 3.50 -6.43 18.68
C SER A 144 4.96 -6.00 18.51
N GLU A 145 5.74 -6.75 17.73
CA GLU A 145 7.15 -6.42 17.45
C GLU A 145 7.32 -5.04 16.79
N PHE A 146 6.27 -4.56 16.10
CA PHE A 146 6.21 -3.24 15.47
C PHE A 146 5.40 -2.21 16.26
N GLY A 147 4.99 -2.55 17.50
CA GLY A 147 4.14 -1.69 18.32
C GLY A 147 2.82 -1.37 17.63
N ALA A 148 2.18 -2.38 17.03
CA ALA A 148 0.91 -2.19 16.35
C ALA A 148 -0.20 -1.80 17.33
N GLU A 149 -0.85 -0.68 17.05
CA GLU A 149 -2.08 -0.24 17.72
C GLU A 149 -3.25 -0.42 16.76
N PHE A 150 -4.35 -0.98 17.26
CA PHE A 150 -5.55 -1.28 16.48
C PHE A 150 -6.66 -0.30 16.86
N GLU A 151 -7.23 0.38 15.88
CA GLU A 151 -8.35 1.30 16.06
C GLU A 151 -9.53 0.81 15.21
N LYS A 152 -10.69 0.58 15.84
CA LYS A 152 -11.92 0.19 15.12
C LYS A 152 -12.26 1.30 14.12
N THR A 153 -12.32 0.95 12.83
CA THR A 153 -12.57 1.93 11.77
C THR A 153 -13.31 1.25 10.64
N GLN A 154 -14.29 1.95 10.06
CA GLN A 154 -14.90 1.56 8.80
C GLN A 154 -14.37 2.48 7.69
N LEU A 155 -13.96 1.88 6.58
CA LEU A 155 -13.61 2.62 5.38
C LEU A 155 -14.86 2.62 4.48
N ASP A 156 -15.57 3.74 4.46
CA ASP A 156 -16.89 3.85 3.80
C ASP A 156 -16.84 3.63 2.28
N GLU A 157 -15.69 3.85 1.65
CA GLU A 157 -15.53 3.82 0.18
C GLU A 157 -14.87 2.56 -0.38
N TRP A 158 -14.71 1.49 0.42
CA TRP A 158 -14.05 0.29 -0.05
C TRP A 158 -14.91 -0.53 -1.02
N ARG A 159 -14.29 -0.97 -2.13
CA ARG A 159 -14.99 -1.52 -3.30
C ARG A 159 -15.34 -3.01 -3.22
N ASN A 160 -14.88 -3.74 -2.21
CA ASN A 160 -15.10 -5.20 -2.16
C ASN A 160 -16.40 -5.53 -1.41
N PRO A 161 -17.44 -6.08 -2.08
CA PRO A 161 -18.71 -6.40 -1.44
C PRO A 161 -18.64 -7.61 -0.49
N GLU A 162 -17.61 -8.44 -0.63
CA GLU A 162 -17.46 -9.67 0.16
C GLU A 162 -16.77 -9.44 1.51
N PHE A 163 -16.12 -8.30 1.69
CA PHE A 163 -15.30 -8.02 2.86
C PHE A 163 -15.65 -6.65 3.46
N LYS A 164 -15.46 -6.51 4.77
CA LYS A 164 -15.61 -5.25 5.51
C LYS A 164 -14.33 -4.91 6.25
N ILE A 165 -13.87 -3.66 6.16
CA ILE A 165 -12.75 -3.17 6.97
C ILE A 165 -13.23 -3.02 8.42
N ILE A 166 -12.44 -3.58 9.33
CA ILE A 166 -12.78 -3.64 10.76
C ILE A 166 -11.83 -2.79 11.59
N TYR A 167 -10.52 -2.84 11.27
CA TYR A 167 -9.49 -2.14 12.03
C TYR A 167 -8.54 -1.37 11.11
N SER A 168 -8.14 -0.19 11.58
CA SER A 168 -6.92 0.47 11.12
C SER A 168 -5.76 0.11 12.06
N ILE A 169 -4.58 -0.08 11.49
CA ILE A 169 -3.37 -0.52 12.19
C ILE A 169 -2.34 0.60 12.11
N LYS A 170 -1.90 1.09 13.26
CA LYS A 170 -0.83 2.08 13.38
C LYS A 170 0.43 1.38 13.88
N LEU A 171 1.53 1.52 13.13
CA LEU A 171 2.83 0.96 13.50
C LEU A 171 3.65 2.03 14.22
N THR A 172 4.01 1.79 15.48
CA THR A 172 4.71 2.78 16.33
C THR A 172 6.23 2.55 16.44
N ARG A 173 6.77 1.41 15.97
CA ARG A 173 8.19 1.03 16.15
C ARG A 173 9.00 0.75 14.87
#